data_AF-A0A450XVD0-F1
#
_entry.id   AF-A0A450XVD0-F1
#
_cell.length_a   1.000
_cell.length_b   1.000
_cell.length_c   1.000
_cell.angle_alpha   90.00
_cell.angle_beta   90.00
_cell.angle_gamma   90.00
#
_symmetry.space_group_name_H-M   'P 1'
#
loop_
_entity.id
_entity.type
_entity.pdbx_description
1 polymer ?
#
loop_
_entity_poly.entity_id
_entity_poly.type
_entity_poly.pdbx_seq_one_letter_code
_entity_poly.pdbx_strand_id
1 'polypeptide(L)'
;MNDFDHIPKILNEPIFQKAFRIAELANLSPAQHTDYQRNLLDYWTTKAAFDTAREEGREKGLKEGREEGREEGREEGREEGREEGREEGREEGIKQGEEKGRKEGKREIAASLKQKGLSRKEILEITGLTADDF
;
A
#
# COMPACT_ATOMS: atom_id res chain seq x y z
N MET A 1 -12.50 -63.55 28.56
CA MET A 1 -12.52 -62.12 28.20
C MET A 1 -11.63 -62.01 26.99
N ASN A 2 -12.21 -61.81 25.81
CA ASN A 2 -11.45 -61.80 24.56
C ASN A 2 -10.96 -60.36 24.32
N ASP A 3 -9.65 -60.18 24.37
CA ASP A 3 -8.95 -58.91 24.18
C ASP A 3 -8.90 -58.56 22.69
N PHE A 4 -10.02 -58.06 22.15
CA PHE A 4 -10.11 -57.53 20.79
C PHE A 4 -10.19 -56.00 20.75
N ASP A 5 -10.18 -55.34 21.91
CA ASP A 5 -10.24 -53.89 22.01
C ASP A 5 -8.87 -53.22 21.72
N HIS A 6 -7.79 -54.01 21.65
CA HIS A 6 -6.44 -53.53 21.38
C HIS A 6 -5.89 -54.11 20.07
N ILE A 7 -5.71 -53.23 19.08
CA ILE A 7 -4.98 -53.56 17.85
C ILE A 7 -3.47 -53.61 18.19
N PRO A 8 -2.80 -54.77 18.01
CA PRO A 8 -1.36 -54.87 18.22
C PRO A 8 -0.59 -53.83 17.38
N LYS A 9 0.44 -53.21 17.96
CA LYS A 9 1.23 -52.13 17.29
C LYS A 9 1.79 -52.53 15.92
N ILE A 10 2.07 -53.81 15.70
CA ILE A 10 2.58 -54.35 14.42
C ILE A 10 1.55 -54.28 13.28
N LEU A 11 0.26 -54.17 13.62
CA LEU A 11 -0.84 -54.05 12.68
C LEU A 11 -1.26 -52.60 12.41
N ASN A 12 -0.50 -51.62 12.93
CA ASN A 12 -0.76 -50.19 12.73
C ASN A 12 -0.04 -49.62 11.50
N GLU A 13 0.52 -50.45 10.62
CA GLU A 13 1.15 -49.97 9.38
C GLU A 13 0.10 -49.55 8.34
N PRO A 14 0.40 -48.57 7.45
CA PRO A 14 -0.56 -48.05 6.48
C PRO A 14 -1.22 -49.12 5.59
N ILE A 15 -0.51 -50.19 5.27
CA ILE A 15 -1.01 -51.29 4.45
C ILE A 15 -2.07 -52.12 5.18
N PHE A 16 -1.88 -52.41 6.47
CA PHE A 16 -2.84 -53.12 7.31
C PHE A 16 -4.04 -52.23 7.64
N GLN A 17 -3.83 -50.93 7.89
CA GLN A 17 -4.91 -49.96 8.05
C GLN A 17 -5.78 -49.84 6.79
N LYS A 18 -5.18 -49.96 5.59
CA LYS A 18 -5.94 -50.01 4.34
C LYS A 18 -6.71 -51.33 4.21
N ALA A 19 -6.11 -52.46 4.55
CA ALA A 19 -6.76 -53.77 4.52
C ALA A 19 -7.93 -53.87 5.50
N PHE A 20 -7.79 -53.36 6.74
CA PHE A 20 -8.87 -53.33 7.73
C PHE A 20 -10.02 -52.43 7.30
N ARG A 21 -9.75 -51.23 6.77
CA ARG A 21 -10.81 -50.37 6.21
C ARG A 21 -11.57 -51.05 5.08
N ILE A 22 -10.88 -51.78 4.20
CA ILE A 22 -11.52 -52.54 3.11
C ILE A 22 -12.39 -53.67 3.69
N ALA A 23 -11.89 -54.40 4.69
CA ALA A 23 -12.63 -55.50 5.32
C ALA A 23 -13.85 -55.00 6.12
N GLU A 24 -13.72 -53.89 6.85
CA GLU A 24 -14.84 -53.23 7.56
C GLU A 24 -15.92 -52.78 6.58
N LEU A 25 -15.52 -52.12 5.47
CA LEU A 25 -16.45 -51.71 4.42
C LEU A 25 -17.13 -52.90 3.73
N ALA A 26 -16.41 -54.00 3.51
CA ALA A 26 -16.96 -55.22 2.91
C ALA A 26 -17.93 -55.98 3.84
N ASN A 27 -17.84 -55.75 5.16
CA ASN A 27 -18.72 -56.36 6.16
C ASN A 27 -19.93 -55.48 6.51
N LEU A 28 -20.07 -54.29 5.91
CA LEU A 28 -21.25 -53.45 6.12
C LEU A 28 -22.47 -54.06 5.43
N SER A 29 -23.59 -54.08 6.16
CA SER A 29 -24.88 -54.32 5.52
C SER A 29 -25.21 -53.18 4.53
N PRO A 30 -26.08 -53.42 3.54
CA PRO A 30 -26.48 -52.37 2.58
C PRO A 30 -26.98 -51.07 3.26
N ALA A 31 -27.68 -51.19 4.39
CA ALA A 31 -28.14 -50.04 5.17
C ALA A 31 -26.97 -49.25 5.79
N GLN A 32 -26.02 -49.93 6.43
CA GLN A 32 -24.84 -49.29 7.03
C GLN A 32 -23.92 -48.66 5.99
N HIS A 33 -23.77 -49.29 4.82
CA HIS A 33 -23.03 -48.71 3.70
C HIS A 33 -23.71 -47.43 3.19
N THR A 34 -25.03 -47.43 3.10
CA THR A 34 -25.81 -46.24 2.69
C THR A 34 -25.64 -45.10 3.70
N ASP A 35 -25.72 -45.37 5.00
CA ASP A 35 -25.51 -44.37 6.05
C ASP A 35 -24.07 -43.82 6.02
N TYR A 36 -23.08 -44.68 5.80
CA TYR A 36 -21.68 -44.27 5.65
C TYR A 36 -21.49 -43.31 4.46
N GLN A 37 -22.06 -43.66 3.30
CA GLN A 37 -21.99 -42.81 2.10
C GLN A 37 -22.68 -41.46 2.31
N ARG A 38 -23.85 -41.43 2.98
CA ARG A 38 -24.54 -40.18 3.32
C ARG A 38 -23.67 -39.28 4.19
N ASN A 39 -23.12 -39.82 5.28
CA ASN A 39 -22.28 -39.04 6.19
C ASN A 39 -21.03 -38.51 5.50
N LEU A 40 -20.43 -39.30 4.60
CA LEU A 40 -19.28 -38.88 3.81
C LEU A 40 -19.65 -37.73 2.87
N LEU A 41 -20.80 -37.82 2.19
CA LEU A 41 -21.31 -36.77 1.32
C LEU A 41 -21.60 -35.48 2.09
N ASP A 42 -22.21 -35.57 3.27
CA ASP A 42 -22.50 -34.41 4.13
C ASP A 42 -21.20 -33.72 4.56
N TYR A 43 -20.18 -34.50 4.94
CA TYR A 43 -18.86 -33.96 5.29
C TYR A 43 -18.23 -33.21 4.11
N TRP A 44 -18.18 -33.82 2.92
CA TRP A 44 -17.57 -33.20 1.74
C TRP A 44 -18.32 -31.95 1.28
N THR A 45 -19.65 -31.98 1.32
CA THR A 45 -20.50 -30.83 0.96
C THR A 45 -20.23 -29.67 1.92
N THR A 46 -20.23 -29.94 3.22
CA THR A 46 -19.93 -28.94 4.26
C THR A 46 -18.52 -28.37 4.07
N LYS A 47 -17.52 -29.25 3.89
CA LYS A 47 -16.14 -28.84 3.68
C LYS A 47 -15.99 -27.97 2.44
N ALA A 48 -16.61 -28.34 1.32
CA ALA A 48 -16.58 -27.56 0.09
C ALA A 48 -17.18 -26.17 0.29
N ALA A 49 -18.34 -26.07 0.97
CA ALA A 49 -18.96 -24.78 1.28
C ALA A 49 -18.04 -23.88 2.11
N PHE A 50 -17.38 -24.42 3.15
CA PHE A 50 -16.44 -23.67 3.97
C PHE A 50 -15.18 -23.26 3.20
N ASP A 51 -14.61 -24.16 2.39
CA ASP A 51 -13.42 -23.89 1.60
C ASP A 51 -13.71 -22.77 0.58
N THR A 52 -14.84 -22.83 -0.13
CA THR A 52 -15.30 -21.78 -1.05
C THR A 52 -15.51 -20.46 -0.32
N ALA A 53 -16.26 -20.44 0.79
CA ALA A 53 -16.51 -19.21 1.54
C ALA A 53 -15.22 -18.57 2.07
N ARG A 54 -14.25 -19.38 2.48
CA ARG A 54 -12.94 -18.91 2.93
C ARG A 54 -12.13 -18.33 1.76
N GLU A 55 -12.14 -18.98 0.61
CA GLU A 55 -11.44 -18.51 -0.58
C GLU A 55 -12.02 -17.18 -1.09
N GLU A 56 -13.34 -17.11 -1.24
CA GLU A 56 -14.05 -15.88 -1.63
C GLU A 56 -13.83 -14.74 -0.63
N GLY A 57 -13.91 -15.04 0.67
CA GLY A 57 -13.64 -14.04 1.71
C GLY A 57 -12.21 -13.51 1.65
N ARG A 58 -11.23 -14.38 1.39
CA ARG A 58 -9.82 -13.98 1.24
C ARG A 58 -9.61 -13.14 -0.02
N GLU A 59 -10.19 -13.55 -1.14
CA GLU A 59 -10.07 -12.81 -2.41
C GLU A 59 -10.71 -11.43 -2.29
N LYS A 60 -11.92 -11.36 -1.74
CA LYS A 60 -12.64 -10.10 -1.50
C LYS A 60 -11.84 -9.17 -0.57
N GLY A 61 -11.39 -9.68 0.57
CA GLY A 61 -10.61 -8.88 1.52
C GLY A 61 -9.28 -8.38 0.94
N LEU A 62 -8.59 -9.18 0.12
CA LEU A 62 -7.38 -8.75 -0.57
C LEU A 62 -7.66 -7.67 -1.62
N LYS A 63 -8.77 -7.80 -2.35
CA LYS A 63 -9.17 -6.82 -3.36
C LYS A 63 -9.53 -5.49 -2.70
N GLU A 64 -10.41 -5.52 -1.71
CA GLU A 64 -10.86 -4.33 -0.96
C GLU A 64 -9.68 -3.63 -0.28
N GLY A 65 -8.86 -4.36 0.48
CA GLY A 65 -7.71 -3.77 1.17
C GLY A 65 -6.64 -3.20 0.22
N ARG A 66 -6.49 -3.77 -0.99
CA ARG A 66 -5.59 -3.23 -2.00
C ARG A 66 -6.15 -1.97 -2.67
N GLU A 67 -7.45 -1.92 -2.89
CA GLU A 67 -8.13 -0.76 -3.47
C GLU A 67 -8.10 0.42 -2.49
N GLU A 68 -8.51 0.19 -1.24
CA GLU A 68 -8.49 1.17 -0.15
C GLU A 68 -7.09 1.71 0.09
N GLY A 69 -6.09 0.84 0.33
CA GLY A 69 -4.72 1.28 0.57
C GLY A 69 -4.07 2.00 -0.63
N ARG A 70 -4.56 1.76 -1.86
CA ARG A 70 -4.10 2.50 -3.04
C ARG A 70 -4.76 3.87 -3.15
N GLU A 71 -6.03 3.97 -2.79
CA GLU A 71 -6.77 5.23 -2.77
C GLU A 71 -6.21 6.16 -1.69
N GLU A 72 -6.09 5.67 -0.46
CA GLU A 72 -5.51 6.41 0.68
C GLU A 72 -4.11 6.90 0.36
N GLY A 73 -3.20 6.00 -0.05
CA GLY A 73 -1.81 6.40 -0.35
C GLY A 73 -1.70 7.36 -1.55
N ARG A 74 -2.68 7.39 -2.46
CA ARG A 74 -2.72 8.36 -3.55
C ARG A 74 -3.24 9.72 -3.09
N GLU A 75 -4.22 9.74 -2.19
CA GLU A 75 -4.76 10.96 -1.61
C GLU A 75 -3.72 11.64 -0.74
N GLU A 76 -3.14 10.92 0.21
CA GLU A 76 -2.07 11.40 1.10
C GLU A 76 -0.89 11.97 0.29
N GLY A 77 -0.33 11.17 -0.63
CA GLY A 77 0.81 11.62 -1.43
C GLY A 77 0.49 12.82 -2.35
N ARG A 78 -0.79 13.02 -2.73
CA ARG A 78 -1.21 14.19 -3.50
C ARG A 78 -1.35 15.43 -2.62
N GLU A 79 -1.85 15.27 -1.40
CA GLU A 79 -1.99 16.35 -0.43
C GLU A 79 -0.61 16.85 -0.01
N GLU A 80 0.26 15.95 0.45
CA GLU A 80 1.64 16.26 0.86
C GLU A 80 2.40 16.95 -0.28
N GLY A 81 2.42 16.37 -1.48
CA GLY A 81 3.13 16.96 -2.62
C GLY A 81 2.57 18.31 -3.06
N ARG A 82 1.29 18.62 -2.79
CA ARG A 82 0.70 19.94 -3.05
C ARG A 82 1.11 20.96 -2.00
N GLU A 83 1.15 20.55 -0.75
CA GLU A 83 1.53 21.42 0.36
C GLU A 83 3.01 21.81 0.22
N GLU A 84 3.89 20.82 0.06
CA GLU A 84 5.33 21.03 -0.15
C GLU A 84 5.58 21.94 -1.36
N GLY A 85 5.01 21.60 -2.52
CA GLY A 85 5.21 22.40 -3.73
C GLY A 85 4.67 23.83 -3.62
N ARG A 86 3.64 24.06 -2.80
CA ARG A 86 3.11 25.41 -2.54
C ARG A 86 4.01 26.20 -1.60
N GLU A 87 4.55 25.56 -0.58
CA GLU A 87 5.48 26.18 0.36
C GLU A 87 6.77 26.58 -0.35
N GLU A 88 7.40 25.64 -1.06
CA GLU A 88 8.62 25.88 -1.83
C GLU A 88 8.41 26.98 -2.87
N GLY A 89 7.35 26.88 -3.68
CA GLY A 89 7.04 27.88 -4.70
C GLY A 89 6.76 29.28 -4.12
N ARG A 90 6.18 29.35 -2.92
CA ARG A 90 5.96 30.63 -2.23
C ARG A 90 7.28 31.22 -1.72
N GLU A 91 8.13 30.39 -1.10
CA GLU A 91 9.41 30.85 -0.57
C GLU A 91 10.33 31.35 -1.71
N GLU A 92 10.44 30.58 -2.80
CA GLU A 92 11.18 30.99 -3.98
C GLU A 92 10.63 32.28 -4.60
N GLY A 93 9.30 32.37 -4.74
CA GLY A 93 8.63 33.55 -5.27
C GLY A 93 8.89 34.82 -4.45
N ILE A 94 8.88 34.71 -3.11
CA ILE A 94 9.19 35.82 -2.21
C ILE A 94 10.66 36.24 -2.38
N LYS A 95 11.60 35.30 -2.33
CA LYS A 95 13.05 35.59 -2.49
C LYS A 95 13.34 36.29 -3.82
N GLN A 96 12.80 35.75 -4.93
CA GLN A 96 12.98 36.35 -6.25
C GLN A 96 12.33 37.74 -6.35
N GLY A 97 11.14 37.91 -5.78
CA GLY A 97 10.43 39.18 -5.73
C GLY A 97 11.20 40.26 -4.96
N GLU A 98 11.75 39.91 -3.78
CA GLU A 98 12.55 40.81 -2.96
C GLU A 98 13.87 41.21 -3.65
N GLU A 99 14.58 40.25 -4.26
CA GLU A 99 15.82 40.55 -4.97
C GLU A 99 15.55 41.46 -6.18
N LYS A 100 14.53 41.14 -6.98
CA LYS A 100 14.14 41.95 -8.14
C LYS A 100 13.71 43.35 -7.72
N GLY A 101 12.84 43.47 -6.73
CA GLY A 101 12.38 44.76 -6.21
C GLY A 101 13.52 45.61 -5.65
N ARG A 102 14.49 45.00 -4.95
CA ARG A 102 15.68 45.70 -4.47
C ARG A 102 16.55 46.22 -5.62
N LYS A 103 16.75 45.43 -6.69
CA LYS A 103 17.50 45.87 -7.88
C LYS A 103 16.78 46.99 -8.62
N GLU A 104 15.47 46.87 -8.81
CA GLU A 104 14.63 47.90 -9.45
C GLU A 104 14.66 49.21 -8.66
N GLY A 105 14.48 49.16 -7.33
CA GLY A 105 14.56 50.35 -6.47
C GLY A 105 15.94 51.03 -6.53
N LYS A 106 17.03 50.27 -6.55
CA LYS A 106 18.38 50.84 -6.76
C LYS A 106 18.50 51.55 -8.12
N ARG A 107 17.93 50.99 -9.18
CA ARG A 107 17.94 51.59 -10.53
C ARG A 107 17.11 52.87 -10.60
N GLU A 108 15.96 52.92 -9.94
CA GLU A 108 15.13 54.13 -9.86
C GLU A 108 15.85 55.27 -9.14
N ILE A 109 16.53 54.96 -8.03
CA ILE A 109 17.37 55.92 -7.30
C ILE A 109 18.51 56.40 -8.22
N ALA A 110 19.20 55.49 -8.89
CA ALA A 110 20.27 55.83 -9.83
C ALA A 110 19.80 56.76 -10.96
N ALA A 111 18.62 56.48 -11.54
CA ALA A 111 18.02 57.33 -12.57
C ALA A 111 17.72 58.75 -12.03
N SER A 112 17.19 58.85 -10.82
CA SER A 112 16.91 60.12 -10.15
C SER A 112 18.18 60.93 -9.86
N LEU A 113 19.25 60.28 -9.40
CA LEU A 113 20.55 60.92 -9.16
C LEU A 113 21.21 61.40 -10.45
N LYS A 114 21.09 60.62 -11.53
CA LYS A 114 21.58 61.02 -12.86
C LYS A 114 20.88 62.27 -13.37
N GLN A 115 19.56 62.37 -13.20
CA GLN A 115 18.81 63.58 -13.56
C GLN A 115 19.23 64.81 -12.75
N LYS A 116 19.69 64.62 -11.51
CA LYS A 116 20.24 65.69 -10.66
C LYS A 116 21.68 66.08 -11.02
N GLY A 117 22.28 65.46 -12.03
CA GLY A 117 23.60 65.83 -12.55
C GLY A 117 24.80 65.15 -11.88
N LEU A 118 24.57 64.11 -11.05
CA LEU A 118 25.67 63.34 -10.46
C LEU A 118 26.39 62.52 -11.53
N SER A 119 27.70 62.36 -11.37
CA SER A 119 28.52 61.53 -12.26
C SER A 119 28.25 60.04 -12.05
N ARG A 120 28.53 59.24 -13.09
CA ARG A 120 28.36 57.76 -13.01
C ARG A 120 29.11 57.15 -11.83
N LYS A 121 30.30 57.66 -11.49
CA LYS A 121 31.12 57.15 -10.39
C LYS A 121 30.43 57.37 -9.04
N GLU A 122 29.91 58.57 -8.80
CA GLU A 122 29.18 58.91 -7.56
C GLU A 122 27.88 58.09 -7.42
N ILE A 123 27.17 57.84 -8.52
CA ILE A 123 25.94 57.05 -8.50
C ILE A 123 26.21 55.58 -8.13
N LEU A 124 27.26 54.98 -8.71
CA LEU A 124 27.66 53.61 -8.39
C LEU A 124 28.04 53.48 -6.91
N GLU A 125 28.75 54.47 -6.36
CA GLU A 125 29.14 54.52 -4.95
C GLU A 125 27.93 54.65 -4.01
N ILE A 126 26.97 55.52 -4.33
CA ILE A 126 25.77 55.76 -3.50
C ILE A 126 24.79 54.58 -3.54
N THR A 127 24.54 54.02 -4.72
CA THR A 127 23.52 52.97 -4.91
C THR A 127 24.06 51.56 -4.66
N GLY A 128 25.39 51.41 -4.61
CA GLY A 128 26.07 50.12 -4.55
C GLY A 128 25.66 49.23 -5.73
N LEU A 129 25.47 49.83 -6.91
CA LEU A 129 25.29 49.14 -8.18
C LEU A 129 26.67 48.89 -8.81
N THR A 130 26.76 47.89 -9.66
CA THR A 130 27.96 47.58 -10.44
C THR A 130 27.89 48.20 -11.83
N ALA A 131 29.02 48.24 -12.55
CA ALA A 131 29.04 48.76 -13.91
C ALA A 131 28.13 47.97 -14.86
N ASP A 132 27.88 46.68 -14.56
CA ASP A 132 27.05 45.76 -15.34
C ASP A 132 25.54 45.98 -15.12
N ASP A 133 25.16 46.71 -14.08
CA ASP A 133 23.76 47.03 -13.79
C ASP A 133 23.20 48.20 -14.66
N PHE A 134 24.06 48.81 -15.50
CA PHE A 134 23.82 50.02 -16.29
C PHE A 134 23.87 49.81 -17.80
#